data_AF-J0JZL0-F1
#
_entry.id   AF-J0JZL0-F1
#
_cell.length_a   1.000
_cell.length_b   1.000
_cell.length_c   1.000
_cell.angle_alpha   90.00
_cell.angle_beta   90.00
_cell.angle_gamma   90.00
#
_symmetry.space_group_name_H-M   'P 1'
#
loop_
_entity.id
_entity.type
_entity.pdbx_description
1 polymer ?
#
loop_
_entity_poly.entity_id
_entity_poly.type
_entity_poly.pdbx_seq_one_letter_code
_entity_poly.pdbx_strand_id
1 'polypeptide(L)' 'MIGKSVRTLQRWDLEGVFVAHRNQKNRRFYTHDQYLEYLGIKASEDKAKIVVYARVSSANQKQDLQNQIEAL' A
#
# COMPACT_ATOMS: atom_id res chain seq x y z
N MET A 1 2.78 1.13 12.12
CA MET A 1 3.37 2.32 12.80
C MET A 1 4.77 2.52 12.26
N ILE A 2 5.20 3.77 12.00
CA ILE A 2 6.50 4.15 11.39
C ILE A 2 7.74 3.80 12.25
N GLY A 3 7.56 3.22 13.44
CA GLY A 3 8.69 2.89 14.34
C GLY A 3 9.42 4.12 14.90
N LYS A 4 8.82 5.31 14.77
CA LYS A 4 9.36 6.58 15.28
C LYS A 4 8.45 7.14 16.36
N SER A 5 9.03 7.93 17.27
CA SER A 5 8.29 8.58 18.34
C SER A 5 7.39 9.70 17.80
N VAL A 6 6.34 10.04 18.56
CA VAL A 6 5.44 11.16 18.22
C VAL A 6 6.21 12.49 18.10
N ARG A 7 7.21 12.71 18.97
CA ARG A 7 8.04 13.92 18.95
C ARG A 7 8.88 14.03 17.68
N THR A 8 9.36 12.89 17.17
CA THR A 8 10.08 12.82 15.89
C THR A 8 9.17 13.22 14.73
N LEU A 9 7.93 12.69 14.69
CA LEU A 9 6.95 13.04 13.66
C LEU A 9 6.58 14.53 13.70
N GLN A 10 6.44 15.10 14.89
CA GLN A 10 6.19 16.54 15.05
C GLN A 10 7.37 17.39 14.55
N ARG A 11 8.60 16.95 14.79
CA ARG A 11 9.80 17.64 14.29
C ARG A 11 9.88 17.60 12.77
N TRP A 12 9.60 16.45 12.16
CA TRP A 12 9.59 16.30 10.71
C TRP A 12 8.50 17.11 10.02
N ASP A 13 7.35 17.28 10.67
CA ASP A 13 6.27 18.17 10.20
C ASP A 13 6.69 19.65 10.22
N LEU A 14 7.51 20.07 11.20
CA LEU A 14 8.09 21.43 11.25
C LEU A 14 9.25 21.62 10.27
N GLU A 15 10.09 20.58 10.09
CA GLU A 15 11.24 20.58 9.18
C GLU A 15 10.83 20.39 7.71
N GLY A 16 9.57 20.04 7.43
CA GLY A 16 9.06 19.76 6.08
C GLY A 16 9.47 18.40 5.52
N VAL A 17 10.10 17.54 6.32
CA VAL A 17 10.59 16.21 5.92
C VAL A 17 9.43 15.21 5.79
N PHE A 18 8.42 15.31 6.64
CA PHE A 18 7.23 14.45 6.60
C PHE A 18 6.01 15.27 7.02
N VAL A 19 5.37 15.90 6.05
CA VAL A 19 4.30 16.88 6.27
C VAL A 19 3.00 16.17 6.61
N ALA A 20 2.42 16.48 7.78
CA ALA A 20 1.18 15.86 8.22
C ALA A 20 -0.05 16.62 7.71
N HIS A 21 -1.06 15.89 7.27
CA HIS A 21 -2.35 16.47 6.95
C HIS A 21 -3.05 17.00 8.20
N ARG A 22 -3.92 18.00 8.02
CA ARG A 22 -4.64 18.67 9.09
C ARG A 22 -6.14 18.51 8.89
N ASN A 23 -6.85 18.13 9.95
CA ASN A 23 -8.31 18.14 9.93
C ASN A 23 -8.84 19.57 10.19
N GLN A 24 -10.16 19.76 10.10
CA GLN A 24 -10.81 21.05 10.39
C GLN A 24 -10.53 21.58 11.81
N LYS A 25 -10.16 20.72 12.76
CA LYS A 25 -9.76 21.06 14.13
C LYS A 25 -8.23 21.16 14.30
N ASN A 26 -7.49 21.29 13.19
CA ASN A 26 -6.03 21.39 13.12
C ASN A 26 -5.26 20.22 13.79
N ARG A 27 -5.87 19.04 13.88
CA ARG A 27 -5.19 17.83 14.36
C ARG A 27 -4.42 17.18 13.23
N ARG A 28 -3.19 16.75 13.55
CA ARG A 28 -2.28 16.05 12.62
C ARG A 28 -2.77 14.63 12.36
N PHE A 29 -2.80 14.22 11.11
CA PHE A 29 -3.00 12.84 10.73
C PHE A 29 -2.13 12.49 9.51
N TYR A 30 -1.83 11.20 9.36
CA TYR A 30 -1.04 10.68 8.25
C TYR A 30 -1.88 9.67 7.50
N THR A 31 -1.85 9.74 6.17
CA THR A 31 -2.55 8.77 5.33
C THR A 31 -1.73 7.49 5.19
N HIS A 32 -2.39 6.41 4.79
CA HIS A 32 -1.71 5.16 4.50
C HIS A 32 -0.71 5.32 3.34
N ASP A 33 -1.03 6.12 2.33
CA ASP A 33 -0.16 6.36 1.19
C ASP A 33 1.13 7.09 1.59
N GLN A 34 1.05 8.11 2.46
CA GLN A 34 2.24 8.77 3.01
C GLN A 34 3.16 7.78 3.75
N TYR A 35 2.56 6.81 4.44
CA TYR A 35 3.30 5.75 5.10
C TYR A 35 4.01 4.82 4.11
N LEU A 36 3.30 4.38 3.06
CA LEU A 36 3.87 3.53 2.02
C LEU A 36 4.99 4.22 1.24
N GLU A 37 4.84 5.53 1.02
CA GLU A 37 5.85 6.37 0.38
C GLU A 37 7.10 6.48 1.24
N TYR A 38 6.95 6.75 2.54
CA TYR A 38 8.06 6.77 3.48
C TYR A 38 8.80 5.42 3.56
N LEU A 39 8.08 4.30 3.46
CA LEU A 39 8.69 2.96 3.42
C LEU A 39 9.31 2.61 2.06
N GLY A 40 9.09 3.41 1.02
CA GLY A 40 9.53 3.09 -0.35
C GLY A 40 8.78 1.90 -0.97
N ILE A 41 7.63 1.52 -0.39
CA ILE A 41 6.80 0.38 -0.83
C ILE A 41 5.69 0.85 -1.79
N LYS A 42 5.47 2.16 -1.91
CA LYS A 42 4.48 2.71 -2.83
C LYS A 42 4.77 2.18 -4.24
N ALA A 43 3.88 1.32 -4.72
CA ALA A 43 3.94 0.82 -6.07
C ALA A 43 3.74 2.02 -6.98
N SER A 44 4.79 2.43 -7.70
CA SER A 44 4.58 3.27 -8.89
C SER A 44 3.74 2.45 -9.86
N GLU A 45 2.77 3.05 -10.54
CA GLU A 45 1.96 2.35 -11.57
C GLU A 45 2.87 1.61 -12.55
N ASP A 46 4.02 2.20 -12.90
CA ASP A 46 5.05 1.62 -13.77
C ASP A 46 5.75 0.36 -13.22
N LYS A 47 5.69 0.09 -11.91
CA LYS A 47 6.33 -1.06 -11.25
C LYS A 47 5.33 -2.00 -10.58
N ALA A 48 4.04 -1.70 -10.64
CA ALA A 48 3.01 -2.54 -10.08
C ALA A 48 2.89 -3.83 -10.91
N LYS A 49 3.14 -4.98 -10.29
CA LYS A 49 2.81 -6.28 -10.91
C LYS A 49 1.36 -6.61 -10.59
N ILE A 50 0.56 -6.85 -11.62
CA ILE A 50 -0.78 -7.41 -11.46
C ILE A 50 -0.60 -8.89 -11.17
N VAL A 51 -0.98 -9.32 -9.96
CA VAL A 51 -0.93 -10.72 -9.55
C VAL A 51 -2.37 -11.22 -9.51
N VAL A 52 -2.67 -12.24 -10.32
CA VAL A 52 -3.97 -12.90 -10.34
C VAL A 52 -3.85 -14.27 -9.69
N TYR A 53 -4.82 -14.60 -8.84
CA TYR A 53 -4.91 -15.90 -8.18
C TYR A 53 -6.03 -16.73 -8.80
N ALA A 54 -5.66 -17.84 -9.44
CA ALA A 54 -6.60 -18.81 -9.98
C ALA A 54 -6.46 -20.14 -9.20
N ARG A 55 -7.59 -20.76 -8.83
CA ARG A 55 -7.62 -22.07 -8.17
C ARG A 55 -8.87 -22.86 -8.53
N VAL A 56 -8.79 -24.18 -8.41
CA VAL A 56 -9.93 -25.10 -8.57
C VAL A 56 -10.12 -25.96 -7.33
N SER A 57 -11.35 -26.41 -7.07
CA SER A 57 -11.71 -27.11 -5.84
C SER A 57 -11.43 -28.62 -5.88
N SER A 58 -11.30 -29.19 -7.07
CA SER A 58 -10.98 -30.61 -7.27
C SER A 58 -9.93 -30.80 -8.36
N ALA A 59 -9.14 -31.88 -8.24
CA ALA A 59 -8.12 -32.24 -9.23
C ALA A 59 -8.69 -32.51 -10.63
N ASN A 60 -9.97 -32.88 -10.74
CA ASN A 60 -10.64 -33.10 -12.02
C ASN A 60 -10.88 -31.80 -12.81
N GLN A 61 -10.79 -30.63 -12.17
CA GLN A 61 -11.04 -29.32 -12.79
C GLN A 61 -9.75 -28.65 -13.29
N LYS A 62 -8.65 -29.39 -13.42
CA LYS A 62 -7.37 -28.84 -13.92
C LYS A 62 -7.50 -28.18 -15.29
N GLN A 63 -8.39 -28.70 -16.14
CA GLN A 63 -8.64 -28.09 -17.44
C GLN A 63 -9.30 -26.71 -17.32
N ASP A 64 -10.26 -26.56 -16.40
CA ASP A 64 -10.91 -25.28 -16.14
C ASP A 64 -9.91 -24.25 -15.58
N LEU A 65 -8.92 -24.70 -14.79
CA LEU A 65 -7.84 -23.83 -14.31
C LEU A 65 -7.00 -23.26 -15.46
N GLN A 66 -6.67 -24.09 -16.47
CA GLN A 66 -5.94 -23.61 -17.65
C GLN A 66 -6.77 -22.59 -18.42
N ASN A 67 -8.06 -22.86 -18.63
CA ASN A 67 -8.97 -21.94 -19.31
C ASN A 67 -9.11 -20.61 -18.54
N GLN A 68 -9.12 -20.65 -17.19
CA GLN A 68 -9.14 -19.44 -16.35
C GLN A 68 -7.84 -18.63 -16.48
N ILE A 69 -6.69 -19.29 -16.61
CA ILE A 69 -5.40 -18.61 -16.80
C ILE A 69 -5.30 -17.99 -18.19
N GLU A 70 -5.81 -18.66 -19.23
CA GLU A 70 -5.80 -18.15 -20.61
C GLU A 70 -6.78 -17.00 -20.85
N ALA A 71 -7.86 -16.91 -20.08
CA ALA A 71 -8.86 -15.85 -20.19
C ALA A 71 -8.47 -14.53 -19.48
N LEU A 72 -7.35 -14.50 -18.75
CA LEU A 72 -6.82 -13.34 -18.01
C LEU A 72 -5.83 -12.54 -18.85
#